data_AF-A0A847IRA0-F1
#
_entry.id   AF-A0A847IRA0-F1
#
_cell.length_a   1.000
_cell.length_b   1.000
_cell.length_c   1.000
_cell.angle_alpha   90.00
_cell.angle_beta   90.00
_cell.angle_gamma   90.00
#
_symmetry.space_group_name_H-M   'P 1'
#
loop_
_entity.id
_entity.type
_entity.pdbx_description
1 polymer ?
#
loop_
_entity_poly.entity_id
_entity_poly.type
_entity_poly.pdbx_seq_one_letter_code
_entity_poly.pdbx_strand_id
1 'polypeptide(L)'
;MIRKTFELIGEYILLMKRVFTRPEKWRIFWKQCLVEMEKLGMTSVPLIGVISIAIGAVLVIQTAYNIENPFIPKMYVGYMVRESLILEFSCTMVALILAGKVGSNISSDIGTMRLTEQIDAMEMMGINSANYLILPKVVS
;
A
#
# COMPACT_ATOMS: atom_id res chain seq x y z
N MET A 1 -28.84 5.55 -10.23
CA MET A 1 -27.44 5.10 -10.17
C MET A 1 -26.53 6.19 -9.61
N ILE A 2 -26.45 7.37 -10.24
CA ILE A 2 -25.64 8.51 -9.78
C ILE A 2 -25.91 8.95 -8.33
N ARG A 3 -27.17 9.01 -7.89
CA ARG A 3 -27.52 9.39 -6.50
C ARG A 3 -26.91 8.45 -5.45
N LYS A 4 -26.92 7.14 -5.71
CA LYS A 4 -26.37 6.12 -4.81
C LYS A 4 -24.85 6.22 -4.70
N THR A 5 -24.17 6.55 -5.80
CA THR A 5 -22.71 6.80 -5.80
C THR A 5 -22.36 8.01 -4.94
N PHE A 6 -23.14 9.09 -5.03
CA PHE A 6 -22.94 10.28 -4.19
C PHE A 6 -23.20 10.00 -2.70
N GLU A 7 -24.23 9.20 -2.38
CA GLU A 7 -24.53 8.78 -1.01
C GLU A 7 -23.36 7.98 -0.40
N LEU A 8 -22.83 6.99 -1.14
CA LEU A 8 -21.68 6.18 -0.68
C LEU A 8 -20.41 7.00 -0.48
N ILE A 9 -20.12 7.94 -1.39
CA ILE A 9 -18.98 8.85 -1.26
C ILE A 9 -19.16 9.74 -0.02
N GLY A 10 -20.38 10.24 0.22
CA GLY A 10 -20.71 11.03 1.41
C GLY A 10 -20.50 10.26 2.71
N GLU A 11 -20.98 9.01 2.78
CA GLU A 11 -20.76 8.13 3.93
C GLU A 11 -19.29 7.85 4.17
N TYR A 12 -18.51 7.59 3.12
CA TYR A 12 -17.07 7.38 3.20
C TYR A 12 -16.34 8.61 3.75
N ILE A 13 -16.68 9.82 3.27
CA ILE A 13 -16.09 11.07 3.76
C ILE A 13 -16.41 11.28 5.25
N LEU A 14 -17.66 11.01 5.66
CA LEU A 14 -18.07 11.11 7.05
C LEU A 14 -17.34 10.09 7.94
N LEU A 15 -17.13 8.87 7.44
CA LEU A 15 -16.32 7.85 8.12
C LEU A 15 -14.88 8.33 8.29
N MET A 16 -14.25 8.82 7.23
CA MET A 16 -12.87 9.32 7.30
C MET A 16 -12.74 10.49 8.29
N LYS A 17 -13.74 11.36 8.39
CA LYS A 17 -13.77 12.42 9.40
C LYS A 17 -13.78 11.85 10.83
N ARG A 18 -14.49 10.74 11.08
CA ARG A 18 -14.49 10.05 12.40
C ARG A 18 -13.16 9.35 12.68
N VAL A 19 -12.48 8.84 11.65
CA VAL A 19 -11.16 8.22 11.79
C VAL A 19 -10.17 9.23 12.37
N PHE A 20 -10.06 10.42 11.77
CA PHE A 20 -9.11 11.47 12.18
C PHE A 20 -9.49 12.25 13.46
N THR A 21 -10.47 11.77 14.24
CA THR A 21 -10.78 12.37 15.55
C THR A 21 -9.63 12.13 16.54
N ARG A 22 -9.58 12.89 17.65
CA ARG A 22 -8.48 12.74 18.63
C ARG A 22 -8.49 11.33 19.24
N PRO A 23 -7.37 10.58 19.16
CA PRO A 23 -7.27 9.27 19.78
C PRO A 23 -7.25 9.39 21.30
N GLU A 24 -8.02 8.55 21.99
CA GLU A 24 -8.14 8.59 23.46
C GLU A 24 -6.82 8.25 24.17
N LYS A 25 -5.96 7.43 23.55
CA LYS A 25 -4.69 6.95 24.14
C LYS A 25 -3.57 6.90 23.10
N TRP A 26 -2.85 8.00 22.98
CA TRP A 26 -1.73 8.16 22.03
C TRP A 26 -0.65 7.07 22.14
N ARG A 27 -0.36 6.59 23.35
CA ARG A 27 0.65 5.53 23.57
C ARG A 27 0.26 4.18 22.96
N ILE A 28 -1.03 3.84 22.97
CA ILE A 28 -1.53 2.58 22.39
C ILE A 28 -1.51 2.66 20.87
N PHE A 29 -1.92 3.81 20.33
CA PHE A 29 -1.89 4.10 18.91
C PHE A 29 -0.49 3.88 18.31
N TRP A 30 0.56 4.47 18.89
CA TRP A 30 1.93 4.31 18.37
C TRP A 30 2.45 2.89 18.45
N LYS A 31 2.11 2.18 19.54
CA LYS A 31 2.49 0.78 19.66
C LYS A 31 1.84 -0.07 18.56
N GLN A 32 0.57 0.17 18.26
CA GLN A 32 -0.13 -0.53 17.18
C GLN A 32 0.42 -0.16 15.79
N CYS A 33 0.70 1.11 15.55
CA CYS A 33 1.28 1.58 14.29
C CYS A 33 2.62 0.89 13.99
N LEU A 34 3.50 0.80 15.00
CA LEU A 34 4.80 0.14 14.84
C LEU A 34 4.67 -1.36 14.54
N VAL A 35 3.75 -2.04 15.22
CA VAL A 35 3.49 -3.46 14.99
C VAL A 35 2.95 -3.71 13.58
N GLU A 36 2.03 -2.86 13.10
CA GLU A 36 1.50 -2.96 11.75
C GLU A 36 2.56 -2.63 10.70
N MET A 37 3.39 -1.59 10.91
CA MET A 37 4.51 -1.28 10.03
C MET A 37 5.51 -2.44 9.93
N GLU A 38 5.84 -3.08 11.05
CA GLU A 38 6.72 -4.25 11.06
C GLU A 38 6.09 -5.43 10.30
N LYS A 39 4.83 -5.77 10.60
CA LYS A 39 4.08 -6.85 9.94
C LYS A 39 3.96 -6.62 8.43
N LEU A 40 3.50 -5.44 8.02
CA LEU A 40 3.28 -5.08 6.62
C LEU A 40 4.62 -4.95 5.87
N GLY A 41 5.62 -4.34 6.49
CA GLY A 41 6.96 -4.19 5.94
C GLY A 41 7.65 -5.53 5.71
N MET A 42 7.84 -6.32 6.78
CA MET A 42 8.57 -7.59 6.70
C MET A 42 7.93 -8.58 5.75
N THR A 43 6.60 -8.67 5.73
CA THR A 43 5.93 -9.58 4.80
C THR A 43 6.09 -9.14 3.34
N SER A 44 6.38 -7.86 3.06
CA SER A 44 6.42 -7.30 1.69
C SER A 44 7.81 -7.37 1.06
N VAL A 45 8.87 -7.41 1.86
CA VAL A 45 10.26 -7.47 1.38
C VAL A 45 10.52 -8.61 0.39
N PRO A 46 10.12 -9.88 0.66
CA PRO A 46 10.39 -10.98 -0.26
C PRO A 46 9.71 -10.80 -1.62
N LEU A 47 8.46 -10.31 -1.61
CA LEU A 47 7.68 -10.06 -2.81
C LEU A 47 8.34 -8.98 -3.68
N ILE A 48 8.74 -7.86 -3.06
CA ILE A 48 9.42 -6.76 -3.76
C ILE A 48 10.78 -7.22 -4.30
N GLY A 49 11.51 -8.06 -3.56
CA GLY A 49 12.79 -8.62 -4.00
C GLY A 49 12.65 -9.45 -5.29
N VAL A 50 11.67 -10.35 -5.35
CA VAL A 50 11.43 -11.18 -6.56
C VAL A 50 11.01 -10.31 -7.74
N ILE A 51 10.09 -9.38 -7.53
CA ILE A 51 9.56 -8.54 -8.61
C ILE A 51 10.61 -7.56 -9.15
N SER A 52 11.42 -6.96 -8.28
CA SER A 52 12.49 -6.03 -8.69
C SER A 52 13.55 -6.70 -9.57
N ILE A 53 13.92 -7.95 -9.26
CA ILE A 53 14.83 -8.74 -10.11
C ILE A 53 14.20 -9.01 -11.48
N ALA A 54 12.92 -9.41 -11.51
CA ALA A 54 12.21 -9.69 -12.76
C ALA A 54 12.10 -8.43 -13.64
N ILE A 55 11.73 -7.29 -13.06
CA ILE A 55 11.62 -6.01 -13.77
C ILE A 55 12.98 -5.58 -14.32
N GLY A 56 14.05 -5.69 -13.52
CA GLY A 56 15.40 -5.38 -13.98
C GLY A 56 15.82 -6.21 -15.19
N ALA A 57 15.57 -7.53 -15.16
CA ALA A 57 15.87 -8.41 -16.28
C ALA A 57 15.08 -8.04 -17.55
N VAL A 58 13.78 -7.76 -17.41
CA VAL A 58 12.92 -7.37 -18.54
C VAL A 58 13.38 -6.04 -19.15
N LEU A 59 13.74 -5.05 -18.34
CA LEU A 59 14.22 -3.74 -18.82
C LEU A 59 15.55 -3.85 -19.55
N VAL A 60 16.47 -4.69 -19.08
CA VAL A 60 17.75 -4.93 -19.78
C VAL A 60 17.51 -5.56 -21.15
N ILE A 61 16.68 -6.60 -21.23
CA ILE A 61 16.37 -7.27 -22.49
C ILE A 61 15.67 -6.30 -23.46
N GLN A 62 14.69 -5.55 -22.97
CA GLN A 62 13.95 -4.58 -23.78
C GLN A 62 14.85 -3.46 -24.30
N THR A 63 15.73 -2.92 -23.45
CA THR A 63 16.65 -1.83 -23.84
C THR A 63 17.72 -2.35 -24.81
N ALA A 64 18.24 -3.56 -24.59
CA ALA A 64 19.18 -4.19 -25.50
C ALA A 64 18.59 -4.41 -26.90
N TYR A 65 17.30 -4.77 -26.98
CA TYR A 65 16.60 -4.93 -28.25
C TYR A 65 16.30 -3.58 -28.95
N ASN A 66 16.05 -2.51 -28.18
CA ASN A 66 15.84 -1.19 -28.77
C ASN A 66 17.13 -0.57 -29.32
N ILE A 67 18.29 -0.95 -28.80
CA ILE A 67 19.61 -0.50 -29.26
C ILE A 67 20.19 -1.53 -30.25
N GLU A 68 19.51 -1.71 -31.39
CA GLU A 68 19.98 -2.58 -32.49
C GLU A 68 20.98 -1.89 -33.42
N ASN A 69 21.18 -0.57 -33.29
CA ASN A 69 21.99 0.20 -34.22
C ASN A 69 23.50 -0.04 -34.00
N PRO A 70 24.29 -0.45 -35.02
CA PRO A 70 25.71 -0.79 -34.87
C PRO A 70 26.60 0.34 -34.34
N PHE A 71 26.13 1.59 -34.46
CA PHE A 71 26.83 2.79 -34.04
C PHE A 71 26.79 3.05 -32.53
N ILE A 72 25.90 2.37 -31.79
CA ILE A 72 25.72 2.61 -30.35
C ILE A 72 26.42 1.50 -29.55
N PRO A 73 27.46 1.83 -28.75
CA PRO A 73 28.08 0.88 -27.84
C PRO A 73 27.08 0.26 -26.86
N LYS A 74 27.18 -1.07 -26.66
CA LYS A 74 26.33 -1.81 -25.69
C LYS A 74 26.43 -1.31 -24.24
N MET A 75 27.48 -0.56 -23.90
CA MET A 75 27.65 0.08 -22.60
C MET A 75 26.51 1.06 -22.26
N TYR A 76 25.91 1.70 -23.27
CA TYR A 76 24.80 2.65 -23.06
C TYR A 76 23.51 1.97 -22.57
N VAL A 77 23.34 0.66 -22.82
CA VAL A 77 22.20 -0.13 -22.31
C VAL A 77 22.17 -0.07 -20.78
N GLY A 78 23.30 -0.31 -20.12
CA GLY A 78 23.39 -0.28 -18.66
C GLY A 78 23.14 1.10 -18.07
N TYR A 79 23.59 2.16 -18.74
CA TYR A 79 23.36 3.54 -18.32
C TYR A 79 21.86 3.89 -18.37
N MET A 80 21.20 3.61 -19.49
CA MET A 80 19.78 3.90 -19.69
C MET A 80 18.91 3.12 -18.69
N VAL A 81 19.16 1.80 -18.55
CA VAL A 81 18.41 0.97 -17.62
C VAL A 81 18.56 1.48 -16.18
N ARG A 82 19.75 1.91 -15.77
CA ARG A 82 19.99 2.46 -14.43
C ARG A 82 19.17 3.74 -14.19
N GLU A 83 19.18 4.68 -15.13
CA GLU A 83 18.40 5.92 -14.97
C GLU A 83 16.90 5.65 -14.95
N SER A 84 16.38 4.86 -15.89
CA SER A 84 14.95 4.52 -15.93
C SER A 84 14.51 3.75 -14.69
N LEU A 85 15.35 2.86 -14.15
CA LEU A 85 15.07 2.17 -12.89
C LEU A 85 14.95 3.15 -11.73
N ILE A 86 15.95 4.02 -11.52
CA ILE A 86 15.99 4.90 -10.33
C ILE A 86 14.90 5.96 -10.38
N LEU A 87 14.68 6.58 -11.54
CA LEU A 87 13.77 7.73 -11.67
C LEU A 87 12.30 7.34 -11.77
N GLU A 88 11.99 6.29 -12.53
CA GLU A 88 10.59 5.97 -12.87
C GLU A 88 10.14 4.68 -12.21
N PHE A 89 10.84 3.57 -12.50
CA PHE A 89 10.34 2.24 -12.17
C PHE A 89 10.42 1.91 -10.68
N SER A 90 11.46 2.35 -9.97
CA SER A 90 11.66 2.00 -8.55
C SER A 90 10.51 2.51 -7.69
N CYS A 91 10.18 3.80 -7.80
CA CYS A 91 9.13 4.42 -7.00
C CYS A 91 7.73 3.92 -7.42
N THR A 92 7.45 3.89 -8.72
CA THR A 92 6.12 3.54 -9.24
C THR A 92 5.76 2.09 -8.99
N MET A 93 6.68 1.15 -9.25
CA MET A 93 6.42 -0.28 -9.08
C MET A 93 6.27 -0.64 -7.61
N VAL A 94 7.15 -0.14 -6.75
CA VAL A 94 7.05 -0.39 -5.31
C VAL A 94 5.73 0.17 -4.75
N ALA A 95 5.32 1.38 -5.17
CA ALA A 95 4.05 1.96 -4.75
C ALA A 95 2.83 1.13 -5.20
N LEU A 96 2.81 0.69 -6.46
CA LEU A 96 1.71 -0.13 -7.00
C LEU A 96 1.61 -1.50 -6.30
N ILE A 97 2.75 -2.18 -6.12
CA ILE A 97 2.82 -3.50 -5.48
C ILE A 97 2.37 -3.39 -4.02
N LEU A 98 2.89 -2.39 -3.29
CA LEU A 98 2.51 -2.16 -1.90
C LEU A 98 1.03 -1.80 -1.78
N ALA A 99 0.50 -0.91 -2.63
CA ALA A 99 -0.92 -0.55 -2.60
C ALA A 99 -1.83 -1.78 -2.76
N GLY A 100 -1.49 -2.68 -3.70
CA GLY A 100 -2.24 -3.92 -3.90
C GLY A 100 -2.14 -4.87 -2.70
N LYS A 101 -0.92 -5.16 -2.26
CA LYS A 101 -0.68 -6.16 -1.20
C LYS A 101 -1.12 -5.68 0.18
N VAL A 102 -0.72 -4.47 0.57
CA VAL A 102 -1.08 -3.87 1.86
C VAL A 102 -2.57 -3.57 1.90
N GLY A 103 -3.14 -3.01 0.82
CA GLY A 103 -4.57 -2.76 0.72
C GLY A 103 -5.41 -4.04 0.86
N SER A 104 -4.99 -5.13 0.21
CA SER A 104 -5.68 -6.43 0.31
C SER A 104 -5.60 -7.04 1.71
N ASN A 105 -4.46 -6.91 2.39
CA ASN A 105 -4.29 -7.36 3.78
C ASN A 105 -5.16 -6.55 4.73
N ILE A 106 -5.17 -5.22 4.62
CA ILE A 106 -6.00 -4.34 5.45
C ILE A 106 -7.49 -4.62 5.23
N SER A 107 -7.91 -4.76 3.97
CA SER A 107 -9.29 -5.08 3.62
C SER A 107 -9.72 -6.44 4.16
N SER A 108 -8.85 -7.46 4.07
CA SER A 108 -9.12 -8.78 4.63
C SER A 108 -9.22 -8.74 6.16
N ASP A 109 -8.30 -8.07 6.84
CA ASP A 109 -8.30 -7.95 8.30
C ASP A 109 -9.60 -7.27 8.79
N ILE A 110 -9.99 -6.14 8.19
CA ILE A 110 -11.24 -5.44 8.55
C ILE A 110 -12.46 -6.29 8.19
N GLY A 111 -12.44 -6.97 7.05
CA GLY A 111 -13.50 -7.90 6.63
C GLY A 111 -13.71 -9.03 7.63
N THR A 112 -12.63 -9.67 8.08
CA THR A 112 -12.69 -10.72 9.09
C THR A 112 -13.21 -10.20 10.42
N MET A 113 -12.79 -9.00 10.85
CA MET A 113 -13.30 -8.37 12.08
C MET A 113 -14.79 -8.02 11.99
N ARG A 114 -15.30 -7.70 10.79
CA ARG A 114 -16.73 -7.48 10.55
C ARG A 114 -17.51 -8.80 10.58
N LEU A 115 -16.99 -9.84 9.92
CA LEU A 115 -17.62 -11.17 9.88
C LEU A 115 -17.68 -11.85 11.24
N THR A 116 -16.72 -11.53 12.12
CA THR A 116 -16.66 -12.03 13.50
C THR A 116 -17.32 -11.10 14.52
N GLU A 117 -18.05 -10.07 14.06
CA GLU A 117 -18.79 -9.10 14.90
C GLU A 117 -17.92 -8.31 15.90
N GLN A 118 -16.58 -8.34 15.75
CA GLN A 118 -15.67 -7.62 16.65
C GLN A 118 -15.86 -6.11 16.58
N ILE A 119 -16.19 -5.60 15.38
CA ILE A 119 -16.46 -4.17 15.17
C ILE A 119 -17.72 -3.75 15.92
N ASP A 120 -18.79 -4.55 15.82
CA ASP A 120 -20.06 -4.26 16.49
C ASP A 120 -19.92 -4.40 18.02
N ALA A 121 -19.13 -5.38 18.50
CA ALA A 121 -18.81 -5.51 19.92
C ALA A 121 -18.09 -4.27 20.48
N MET A 122 -17.13 -3.70 19.74
CA MET A 122 -16.46 -2.46 20.15
C MET A 122 -17.41 -1.26 20.21
N GLU A 123 -18.31 -1.12 19.23
CA GLU A 123 -19.32 -0.05 19.22
C GLU A 123 -20.28 -0.18 20.41
N MET A 124 -20.69 -1.41 20.76
CA MET A 124 -21.51 -1.68 21.94
C MET A 124 -20.79 -1.37 23.26
N MET A 125 -19.47 -1.48 23.31
CA MET A 125 -18.64 -1.07 24.45
C MET A 125 -18.42 0.45 24.52
N GLY A 126 -18.99 1.23 23.60
CA GLY A 126 -18.82 2.69 23.52
C GLY A 126 -17.46 3.13 22.97
N ILE A 127 -16.68 2.21 22.39
CA ILE A 127 -15.38 2.51 21.80
C ILE A 127 -15.61 2.95 20.35
N ASN A 128 -14.99 4.06 19.95
CA ASN A 128 -15.01 4.51 18.55
C ASN A 128 -14.19 3.55 17.67
N SER A 129 -14.87 2.58 17.06
CA SER A 129 -14.32 1.57 16.16
C SER A 129 -13.48 2.19 15.03
N ALA A 130 -13.98 3.25 14.39
CA ALA A 130 -13.32 3.93 13.29
C ALA A 130 -11.96 4.53 13.72
N ASN A 131 -11.90 5.18 14.88
CA ASN A 131 -10.64 5.74 15.38
C ASN A 131 -9.66 4.64 15.82
N TYR A 132 -10.15 3.62 16.52
CA TYR A 132 -9.28 2.59 17.10
C TYR A 132 -8.72 1.60 16.07
N LEU A 133 -9.50 1.24 15.05
CA LEU A 133 -9.10 0.25 14.03
C LEU A 133 -8.47 0.88 12.78
N ILE A 134 -9.07 1.96 12.27
CA ILE A 134 -8.72 2.48 10.94
C ILE A 134 -7.57 3.49 11.03
N LEU A 135 -7.53 4.33 12.08
CA LEU A 135 -6.49 5.35 12.23
C LEU A 135 -5.07 4.75 12.23
N PRO A 136 -4.75 3.68 13.00
CA PRO A 136 -3.41 3.10 12.97
C PRO A 136 -3.08 2.57 11.59
N LYS A 137 -4.01 1.87 10.94
CA LYS A 137 -3.80 1.26 9.61
C LYS A 137 -3.64 2.28 8.47
N VAL A 138 -4.15 3.50 8.62
CA VAL A 138 -3.97 4.60 7.65
C VAL A 138 -2.60 5.28 7.82
N VAL A 139 -2.07 5.30 9.05
CA VAL A 139 -0.79 5.95 9.37
C VAL A 139 0.40 4.99 9.24
N SER A 140 0.15 3.68 9.35
CA SER A 140 1.14 2.60 9.18
C SER A 140 1.49 2.40 7.71
#